data_AF-E7G8G2-F1
#
_entry.id   AF-E7G8G2-F1
#
_cell.length_a   1.000
_cell.length_b   1.000
_cell.length_c   1.000
_cell.angle_alpha   90.00
_cell.angle_beta   90.00
_cell.angle_gamma   90.00
#
_symmetry.space_group_name_H-M   'P 1'
#
loop_
_entity.id
_entity.type
_entity.pdbx_description
1 polymer ?
#
loop_
_entity_poly.entity_id
_entity_poly.type
_entity_poly.pdbx_seq_one_letter_code
_entity_poly.pdbx_strand_id
1 'polypeptide(L)' 'MSIPADIQSSLYYYDLTLVQRENNLYCLIDLKTGEWYEKMTIYYIQRLLDVWNTKRKNICI' A
#
# COMPACT_ATOMS: atom_id res chain seq x y z
N MET A 1 -2.09 -10.81 -13.05
CA MET A 1 -1.69 -9.41 -13.20
C MET A 1 -0.57 -9.14 -12.23
N SER A 2 0.51 -8.49 -12.67
CA SER A 2 1.59 -8.04 -11.79
C SER A 2 1.16 -6.76 -11.05
N ILE A 3 1.65 -6.59 -9.82
CA ILE A 3 1.46 -5.35 -9.06
C ILE A 3 2.21 -4.22 -9.79
N PRO A 4 1.60 -3.05 -10.01
CA PRO A 4 2.29 -1.90 -10.58
C PRO A 4 3.53 -1.50 -9.75
N ALA A 5 4.66 -1.27 -10.42
CA ALA A 5 5.96 -1.02 -9.77
C ALA A 5 5.99 0.29 -8.97
N ASP A 6 5.19 1.28 -9.38
CA ASP A 6 4.97 2.56 -8.70
C ASP A 6 4.27 2.38 -7.34
N ILE A 7 3.26 1.51 -7.27
CA ILE A 7 2.58 1.17 -6.01
C ILE A 7 3.54 0.43 -5.08
N GLN A 8 4.27 -0.55 -5.59
CA GLN A 8 5.22 -1.32 -4.78
C GLN A 8 6.35 -0.45 -4.22
N SER A 9 6.89 0.47 -5.04
CA SER A 9 7.93 1.42 -4.61
C SER A 9 7.41 2.39 -3.56
N SER A 10 6.18 2.89 -3.74
CA SER A 10 5.54 3.82 -2.79
C SER A 10 5.28 3.18 -1.43
N LEU A 11 4.89 1.91 -1.40
CA LEU A 11 4.70 1.15 -0.17
C LEU A 11 6.01 0.83 0.52
N TYR A 12 7.04 0.44 -0.26
CA TYR A 12 8.35 0.14 0.29
C TYR A 12 8.98 1.35 1.01
N TYR A 13 8.74 2.57 0.49
CA TYR A 13 9.14 3.81 1.16
C TYR A 13 8.52 3.98 2.57
N TYR A 14 7.42 3.28 2.87
CA TYR A 14 6.74 3.29 4.16
C TYR A 14 6.94 2.02 4.97
N ASP A 15 7.93 1.19 4.63
CA ASP A 15 8.13 -0.14 5.24
C ASP A 15 6.90 -1.05 5.07
N LEU A 16 6.18 -0.89 3.96
CA LEU A 16 5.00 -1.70 3.63
C LEU A 16 5.27 -2.53 2.37
N THR A 17 4.66 -3.71 2.29
CA THR A 17 4.65 -4.52 1.06
C THR A 17 3.25 -5.08 0.77
N LEU A 18 3.05 -5.50 -0.48
CA LEU A 18 1.83 -6.17 -0.92
C LEU A 18 2.10 -7.61 -1.25
N VAL A 19 1.19 -8.47 -0.79
CA VAL A 19 1.17 -9.86 -1.17
C VAL A 19 -0.16 -10.17 -1.83
N GLN A 20 -0.08 -10.71 -3.05
CA GLN A 20 -1.27 -11.16 -3.77
C GLN A 20 -1.93 -12.34 -3.05
N ARG A 21 -3.26 -12.28 -3.01
CA ARG A 21 -4.14 -13.31 -2.48
C ARG A 21 -5.15 -13.70 -3.56
N GLU A 22 -6.05 -14.60 -3.19
CA GLU A 22 -7.14 -15.08 -4.05
C GLU A 22 -8.03 -13.92 -4.54
N ASN A 23 -8.68 -14.13 -5.70
CA ASN A 23 -9.70 -13.22 -6.24
C ASN A 23 -9.24 -11.78 -6.51
N ASN A 24 -7.98 -11.58 -6.92
CA ASN A 24 -7.38 -10.26 -7.16
C ASN A 24 -7.38 -9.34 -5.93
N LEU A 25 -7.43 -9.93 -4.74
CA LEU A 25 -7.24 -9.23 -3.48
C LEU A 25 -5.77 -9.25 -3.09
N TYR A 26 -5.38 -8.26 -2.31
CA TYR A 26 -4.03 -8.07 -1.80
C TYR A 26 -4.09 -7.88 -0.30
N CYS A 27 -3.11 -8.43 0.41
CA CYS A 27 -2.85 -8.08 1.80
C CYS A 27 -1.69 -7.10 1.86
N LEU A 28 -1.85 -6.06 2.66
CA LEU A 28 -0.76 -5.16 3.03
C LEU A 28 -0.04 -5.77 4.24
N ILE A 29 1.29 -5.74 4.24
CA ILE A 29 2.13 -6.23 5.32
C ILE A 29 3.04 -5.10 5.79
N ASP A 30 3.09 -4.89 7.09
CA ASP A 30 4.11 -4.06 7.74
C ASP A 30 5.42 -4.86 7.86
N LEU A 31 6.47 -4.37 7.18
CA LEU A 31 7.79 -4.99 7.17
C LEU A 31 8.54 -4.81 8.49
N LYS A 32 8.17 -3.84 9.32
CA LYS A 32 8.78 -3.60 10.64
C LYS A 32 8.21 -4.54 11.70
N THR A 33 6.90 -4.69 11.73
CA THR A 33 6.20 -5.46 12.77
C THR A 33 5.87 -6.88 12.33
N GLY A 34 5.81 -7.14 11.02
CA GLY A 34 5.30 -8.38 10.45
C GLY A 34 3.77 -8.47 10.50
N GLU A 35 3.07 -7.40 10.87
CA GLU A 35 1.62 -7.38 10.95
C GLU A 35 0.95 -7.44 9.57
N TRP A 36 -0.16 -8.16 9.51
CA TRP A 36 -0.95 -8.36 8.30
C TRP A 36 -2.23 -7.54 8.41
N TYR A 37 -2.44 -6.67 7.43
CA TYR A 37 -3.70 -5.95 7.29
C TYR A 37 -4.70 -6.72 6.43
N GLU A 38 -5.96 -6.31 6.54
CA GLU A 38 -7.10 -6.94 5.89
C GLU A 38 -6.97 -6.98 4.35
N LYS A 39 -7.60 -7.98 3.74
CA LYS A 39 -7.61 -8.14 2.27
C LYS A 39 -8.32 -6.95 1.62
N MET A 40 -7.70 -6.36 0.61
CA MET A 40 -8.24 -5.21 -0.10
C MET A 40 -7.88 -5.25 -1.58
N THR A 41 -8.63 -4.50 -2.39
CA THR A 41 -8.33 -4.36 -3.82
C THR A 41 -7.15 -3.43 -4.04
N ILE A 42 -6.43 -3.61 -5.15
CA ILE A 42 -5.32 -2.72 -5.52
C ILE A 42 -5.77 -1.25 -5.65
N TYR A 43 -7.00 -1.02 -6.14
CA TYR A 43 -7.60 0.31 -6.23
C TYR A 43 -7.77 0.98 -4.87
N TYR A 44 -8.14 0.21 -3.85
CA TYR A 44 -8.30 0.75 -2.50
C TYR A 44 -6.94 1.16 -1.91
N ILE A 45 -5.91 0.34 -2.11
CA ILE A 45 -4.53 0.64 -1.68
C ILE A 45 -4.02 1.92 -2.33
N GLN A 46 -4.24 2.08 -3.64
CA GLN A 46 -3.83 3.27 -4.37
C GLN A 46 -4.52 4.53 -3.82
N ARG A 47 -5.83 4.46 -3.55
CA ARG A 47 -6.57 5.58 -2.94
C ARG A 47 -6.06 5.92 -1.54
N LEU A 48 -5.69 4.93 -0.72
CA LEU A 48 -5.08 5.16 0.59
C LEU A 48 -3.73 5.87 0.47
N LEU A 49 -2.88 5.43 -0.46
CA LEU A 49 -1.59 6.06 -0.75
C LEU A 49 -1.76 7.52 -1.20
N ASP A 50 -2.70 7.79 -2.11
CA ASP A 50 -2.98 9.15 -2.59
C ASP A 50 -3.43 10.09 -1.47
N VAL A 51 -4.34 9.62 -0.62
CA VAL A 51 -4.80 10.38 0.55
C VAL A 51 -3.66 10.63 1.52
N TRP A 52 -2.83 9.62 1.80
CA TRP A 52 -1.68 9.75 2.69
C TRP A 52 -0.66 10.75 2.16
N ASN A 53 -0.29 10.64 0.88
CA ASN A 53 0.63 11.53 0.20
C ASN A 53 0.10 12.98 0.17
N THR A 54 -1.19 13.15 -0.09
CA THR A 54 -1.84 14.47 -0.05
C THR A 54 -1.81 15.08 1.34
N LYS A 55 -2.13 14.29 2.39
CA LYS A 55 -2.05 14.77 3.77
C LYS A 55 -0.62 15.17 4.15
N ARG A 56 0.40 14.42 3.75
CA ARG A 56 1.80 14.78 4.00
C ARG A 56 2.23 16.04 3.27
N LYS A 57 1.82 16.23 2.01
CA LYS A 57 2.07 17.50 1.29
C LYS A 57 1.51 18.70 2.04
N ASN A 58 0.38 18.54 2.72
CA ASN A 58 -0.24 19.60 3.53
C ASN A 58 0.40 19.80 4.92
N ILE A 59 1.27 18.89 5.38
CA ILE A 59 1.96 18.99 6.68
C ILE A 59 3.34 19.67 6.55
N CYS A 60 3.86 19.84 5.33
CA CYS A 60 5.11 20.55 5.06
C CYS A 60 4.95 22.08 4.88
N ILE A 61 3.98 22.70 5.55
CA ILE A 61 3.78 24.16 5.56
C ILE A 61 4.09 24.70 6.95
#